data_AF-A0A831TMK9-F1
#
_entry.id   AF-A0A831TMK9-F1
#
_cell.length_a   1.000
_cell.length_b   1.000
_cell.length_c   1.000
_cell.angle_alpha   90.00
_cell.angle_beta   90.00
_cell.angle_gamma   90.00
#
_symmetry.space_group_name_H-M   'P 1'
#
loop_
_entity.id
_entity.type
_entity.pdbx_description
1 polymer ?
#
loop_
_entity_poly.entity_id
_entity_poly.type
_entity_poly.pdbx_seq_one_letter_code
_entity_poly.pdbx_strand_id
1 'polypeptide(L)'
;LAATGAGEPLGPPLDLYPAPPAPVAIDFRRDEIARLLGAAIDDRDVERILQGLGFVLSPHERGWRVVVPTWRPDVARPADLVEEVARHYGYDRLPTRFPPLETPPPPSDARLARDRLARRALTAAGFTEAVTFTFIARAAAAPFAAGGEAVAIANPLAETFAVLRPSLLPGLLDALAYNRRRGRPDVRLFEIGACFPPGGRETRRVAFVWSGRAVPEHWSGGARAVDFFDASGAAAHSAASSQPLPHLRISLIISTSFRPSNSQVYHRNQTFLPAHVPFNGSSRGKCSTSAAYTSRASPSAARSASSTPAAAGTITRTSAVSLRPCRIASHTSHSFASYSLATVRSPV
;
A
#
# COMPACT_ATOMS: atom_id res chain seq x y z
N LEU A 1 38.44 33.71 36.04
CA LEU A 1 39.60 33.48 36.91
C LEU A 1 40.10 34.80 37.51
N ALA A 2 40.69 35.71 36.73
CA ALA A 2 41.07 37.05 37.24
C ALA A 2 39.84 37.88 37.69
N ALA A 3 38.79 37.96 36.87
CA ALA A 3 37.54 38.66 37.22
C ALA A 3 36.78 38.05 38.42
N THR A 4 37.10 36.80 38.79
CA THR A 4 36.49 36.08 39.91
C THR A 4 37.47 35.88 41.07
N GLY A 5 38.68 36.46 41.01
CA GLY A 5 39.73 36.32 42.03
C GLY A 5 40.27 34.90 42.23
N ALA A 6 39.91 33.95 41.37
CA ALA A 6 40.14 32.52 41.57
C ALA A 6 41.44 32.00 40.92
N GLY A 7 42.28 32.89 40.38
CA GLY A 7 43.57 32.54 39.79
C GLY A 7 44.06 33.54 38.74
N GLU A 8 45.36 33.46 38.44
CA GLU A 8 46.04 34.31 37.46
C GLU A 8 46.41 33.52 36.19
N PRO A 9 46.28 34.12 34.99
CA PRO A 9 46.66 33.47 33.74
C PRO A 9 48.18 33.30 33.65
N LEU A 10 48.60 32.08 33.32
CA LEU A 10 50.01 31.71 33.16
C LEU A 10 50.46 32.03 31.72
N GLY A 11 50.68 33.31 31.46
CA GLY A 11 51.15 33.81 30.17
C GLY A 11 50.05 34.06 29.11
N PRO A 12 50.45 34.41 27.88
CA PRO A 12 49.51 34.65 26.79
C PRO A 12 48.81 33.34 26.38
N PRO A 13 47.57 33.42 25.86
CA PRO A 13 46.88 32.25 25.35
C PRO A 13 47.67 31.64 24.18
N LEU A 14 47.90 30.33 24.25
CA LEU A 14 48.47 29.55 23.15
C LEU A 14 47.31 29.02 22.30
N ASP A 15 47.11 29.61 21.11
CA ASP A 15 46.13 29.15 20.13
C ASP A 15 46.86 28.41 18.98
N LEU A 16 46.69 27.10 18.91
CA LEU A 16 47.28 26.25 17.87
C LEU A 16 46.24 26.00 16.78
N TYR A 17 46.21 26.89 15.78
CA TYR A 17 45.26 26.81 14.67
C TYR A 17 45.98 26.67 13.31
N PRO A 18 46.49 25.46 12.98
CA PRO A 18 47.42 25.27 11.86
C PRO A 18 46.78 25.36 10.47
N ALA A 19 45.47 25.17 10.36
CA ALA A 19 44.75 25.15 9.08
C ALA A 19 43.45 25.98 9.15
N PRO A 20 43.55 27.32 9.26
CA PRO A 20 42.38 28.18 9.21
C PRO A 20 41.68 28.06 7.85
N PRO A 21 40.33 27.95 7.82
CA PRO A 21 39.60 27.93 6.57
C PRO A 21 39.78 29.26 5.84
N ALA A 22 40.06 29.18 4.54
CA ALA A 22 40.19 30.36 3.70
C ALA A 22 38.82 31.08 3.59
N PRO A 23 38.78 32.42 3.64
CA PRO A 23 37.55 33.15 3.40
C PRO A 23 36.95 32.82 2.03
N VAL A 24 35.66 32.50 2.01
CA VAL A 24 34.91 32.26 0.77
C VAL A 24 34.46 33.61 0.23
N ALA A 25 34.77 33.90 -1.02
CA ALA A 25 34.32 35.11 -1.71
C ALA A 25 33.41 34.75 -2.88
N ILE A 26 32.20 35.30 -2.87
CA ILE A 26 31.14 35.02 -3.86
C ILE A 26 30.94 36.27 -4.71
N ASP A 27 30.95 36.09 -6.03
CA ASP A 27 30.53 37.14 -6.96
C ASP A 27 29.00 37.21 -7.00
N PHE A 28 28.45 38.28 -6.44
CA PHE A 28 27.03 38.45 -6.24
C PHE A 28 26.49 39.56 -7.14
N ARG A 29 25.76 39.19 -8.18
CA ARG A 29 25.26 40.14 -9.18
C ARG A 29 23.84 40.61 -8.85
N ARG A 30 23.54 41.88 -9.16
CA ARG A 30 22.21 42.48 -8.95
C ARG A 30 21.08 41.73 -9.66
N ASP A 31 21.35 41.25 -10.87
CA ASP A 31 20.36 40.54 -11.67
C ASP A 31 19.95 39.20 -11.06
N GLU A 32 20.79 38.61 -10.21
CA GLU A 32 20.45 37.38 -9.50
C GLU A 32 19.30 37.59 -8.49
N ILE A 33 19.27 38.75 -7.84
CA ILE A 33 18.18 39.14 -6.92
C ILE A 33 16.86 39.23 -7.69
N ALA A 34 16.85 39.97 -8.79
CA ALA A 34 15.64 40.13 -9.61
C ALA A 34 15.20 38.80 -10.24
N ARG A 35 16.15 37.96 -10.68
CA ARG A 35 15.88 36.65 -11.28
C ARG A 35 15.23 35.67 -10.31
N LEU A 36 15.69 35.64 -9.05
CA LEU A 36 15.21 34.69 -8.05
C LEU A 36 14.01 35.21 -7.26
N LEU A 37 13.98 36.50 -6.90
CA LEU A 37 12.91 37.09 -6.08
C LEU A 37 11.77 37.69 -6.91
N GLY A 38 11.97 37.87 -8.22
CA GLY A 38 10.99 38.55 -9.08
C GLY A 38 10.79 40.02 -8.72
N ALA A 39 11.72 40.61 -7.97
CA ALA A 39 11.69 42.00 -7.51
C ALA A 39 13.09 42.60 -7.57
N ALA A 40 13.17 43.87 -7.99
CA ALA A 40 14.36 44.67 -7.78
C ALA A 40 14.36 45.16 -6.32
N ILE A 41 15.49 45.00 -5.65
CA ILE A 41 15.73 45.53 -4.31
C ILE A 41 16.82 46.59 -4.45
N ASP A 42 16.64 47.73 -3.80
CA ASP A 42 17.62 48.82 -3.84
C ASP A 42 18.97 48.36 -3.27
N ASP A 43 20.06 48.74 -3.94
CA ASP A 43 21.42 48.40 -3.53
C ASP A 43 21.70 48.77 -2.06
N ARG A 44 21.16 49.89 -1.57
CA ARG A 44 21.33 50.32 -0.17
C ARG A 44 20.71 49.35 0.80
N ASP A 45 19.56 48.76 0.46
CA ASP A 45 18.92 47.74 1.28
C ASP A 45 19.72 46.44 1.27
N VAL A 46 20.23 46.03 0.11
CA VAL A 46 21.10 44.84 -0.04
C VAL A 46 22.36 44.99 0.81
N GLU A 47 23.06 46.11 0.68
CA GLU A 47 24.29 46.40 1.42
C GLU A 47 24.03 46.48 2.93
N ARG A 48 23.00 47.22 3.35
CA ARG A 48 22.60 47.32 4.77
C ARG A 48 22.32 45.96 5.38
N ILE A 49 21.58 45.11 4.67
CA ILE A 49 21.22 43.77 5.15
C ILE A 49 22.47 42.90 5.27
N LEU A 50 23.25 42.76 4.21
CA LEU A 50 24.39 41.84 4.20
C LEU A 50 25.51 42.33 5.13
N GLN A 51 25.81 43.63 5.18
CA GLN A 51 26.78 44.15 6.15
C GLN A 51 26.29 43.98 7.59
N GLY A 52 24.99 44.17 7.85
CA GLY A 52 24.39 43.93 9.18
C GLY A 52 24.50 42.48 9.65
N LEU A 53 24.67 41.53 8.73
CA LEU A 53 24.87 40.11 9.01
C LEU A 53 26.35 39.71 9.11
N GLY A 54 27.27 40.67 8.93
CA GLY A 54 28.71 40.46 9.00
C GLY A 54 29.37 40.04 7.69
N PHE A 55 28.68 40.13 6.55
CA PHE A 55 29.31 39.98 5.25
C PHE A 55 30.11 41.23 4.89
N VAL A 56 31.26 41.04 4.23
CA VAL A 56 32.06 42.17 3.71
C VAL A 56 31.81 42.28 2.22
N LEU A 57 31.31 43.44 1.79
CA LEU A 57 30.95 43.70 0.39
C LEU A 57 31.95 44.68 -0.20
N SER A 58 32.49 44.36 -1.38
CA SER A 58 33.22 45.30 -2.22
C SER A 58 32.54 45.45 -3.58
N PRO A 59 32.51 46.64 -4.19
CA PRO A 59 31.97 46.82 -5.53
C PRO A 59 32.68 45.91 -6.55
N HIS A 60 31.91 45.21 -7.39
CA HIS A 60 32.49 44.32 -8.40
C HIS A 60 31.58 44.20 -9.63
N GLU A 61 32.09 44.66 -10.78
CA GLU A 61 31.41 44.60 -12.09
C GLU A 61 29.93 45.05 -12.03
N ARG A 62 29.00 44.08 -12.01
CA ARG A 62 27.53 44.26 -12.04
C ARG A 62 26.88 44.07 -10.68
N GLY A 63 27.66 44.00 -9.60
CA GLY A 63 27.19 43.71 -8.26
C GLY A 63 28.28 43.97 -7.22
N TRP A 64 28.50 42.96 -6.40
CA TRP A 64 29.45 42.97 -5.29
C TRP A 64 30.27 41.70 -5.31
N ARG A 65 31.50 41.78 -4.80
CA ARG A 65 32.21 40.62 -4.29
C ARG A 65 31.96 40.54 -2.80
N VAL A 66 31.38 39.44 -2.36
CA VAL A 66 30.92 39.26 -0.98
C VAL A 66 31.80 38.23 -0.30
N VAL A 67 32.53 38.66 0.73
CA VAL A 67 33.30 37.76 1.59
C VAL A 67 32.39 37.25 2.69
N VAL A 68 32.24 35.93 2.74
CA VAL A 68 31.41 35.21 3.69
C VAL A 68 32.16 35.11 5.04
N PRO A 69 31.54 35.50 6.17
CA PRO A 69 32.14 35.32 7.47
C PRO A 69 32.27 33.83 7.81
N THR A 70 33.35 33.45 8.49
CA THR A 70 33.70 32.03 8.73
C THR A 70 32.69 31.26 9.58
N TRP A 71 31.83 31.97 10.35
CA TRP A 71 30.74 31.36 11.12
C TRP A 71 29.46 31.10 10.31
N ARG A 72 29.46 31.37 8.99
CA ARG A 72 28.37 31.08 8.05
C ARG A 72 28.78 30.02 7.01
N PRO A 73 29.05 28.77 7.42
CA PRO A 73 29.44 27.70 6.50
C PRO A 73 28.32 27.26 5.55
N ASP A 74 27.09 27.68 5.83
CA ASP A 74 25.89 27.45 5.01
C ASP A 74 25.86 28.32 3.74
N VAL A 75 26.62 29.42 3.68
CA VAL A 75 26.61 30.36 2.55
C VAL A 75 27.80 30.07 1.62
N ALA A 76 27.52 29.53 0.45
CA ALA A 76 28.55 29.14 -0.51
C ALA A 76 28.27 29.61 -1.96
N ARG A 77 27.07 30.10 -2.26
CA ARG A 77 26.62 30.45 -3.62
C ARG A 77 25.81 31.74 -3.63
N PRO A 78 25.67 32.40 -4.81
CA PRO A 78 24.87 33.61 -4.93
C PRO A 78 23.41 33.48 -4.46
N ALA A 79 22.79 32.30 -4.65
CA ALA A 79 21.42 32.05 -4.22
C ALA A 79 21.27 32.13 -2.68
N ASP A 80 22.27 31.73 -1.92
CA ASP A 80 22.26 31.79 -0.45
C ASP A 80 22.29 33.25 0.03
N LEU A 81 23.03 34.12 -0.68
CA LEU A 81 23.02 35.57 -0.43
C LEU A 81 21.68 36.20 -0.81
N VAL A 82 21.03 35.73 -1.89
CA VAL A 82 19.66 36.15 -2.23
C VAL A 82 18.68 35.77 -1.12
N GLU A 83 18.80 34.58 -0.54
CA GLU A 83 17.98 34.16 0.60
C GLU A 83 18.19 35.09 1.80
N GLU A 84 19.43 35.43 2.14
CA GLU A 84 19.71 36.37 3.24
C GLU A 84 19.12 37.75 2.99
N VAL A 85 19.22 38.27 1.76
CA VAL A 85 18.57 39.53 1.35
C VAL A 85 17.06 39.41 1.50
N ALA A 86 16.46 38.35 0.96
CA ALA A 86 15.01 38.18 0.94
C ALA A 86 14.42 38.01 2.35
N ARG A 87 15.09 37.22 3.21
CA ARG A 87 14.70 36.97 4.60
C ARG A 87 14.61 38.25 5.42
N HIS A 88 15.56 39.17 5.25
CA HIS A 88 15.62 40.42 6.02
C HIS A 88 14.95 41.61 5.32
N TYR A 89 14.82 41.57 4.00
CA TYR A 89 13.96 42.51 3.28
C TYR A 89 12.49 42.28 3.66
N GLY A 90 12.12 41.01 3.85
CA GLY A 90 10.80 40.55 4.26
C GLY A 90 10.05 39.89 3.10
N TYR A 91 9.73 38.61 3.24
CA TYR A 91 9.02 37.85 2.21
C TYR A 91 7.64 38.44 1.86
N ASP A 92 6.97 39.06 2.82
CA ASP A 92 5.66 39.70 2.60
C ASP A 92 5.71 40.89 1.62
N ARG A 93 6.90 41.46 1.39
CA ARG A 93 7.10 42.56 0.44
C ARG A 93 7.37 42.08 -0.98
N LEU A 94 7.62 40.77 -1.17
CA LEU A 94 7.89 40.21 -2.48
C LEU A 94 6.59 40.04 -3.28
N PRO A 95 6.61 40.32 -4.59
CA PRO A 95 5.42 40.24 -5.41
C PRO A 95 4.96 38.79 -5.56
N THR A 96 3.67 38.54 -5.33
CA THR A 96 3.06 37.25 -5.67
C THR A 96 2.77 37.19 -7.17
N ARG A 97 3.33 36.20 -7.86
CA ARG A 97 3.09 35.96 -9.30
C ARG A 97 2.88 34.47 -9.56
N PHE A 98 2.00 34.16 -10.51
CA PHE A 98 1.92 32.82 -11.06
C PHE A 98 3.03 32.61 -12.10
N PRO A 99 3.65 31.42 -12.16
CA PRO A 99 4.57 31.12 -13.25
C PRO A 99 3.81 31.12 -14.58
N PRO A 100 4.40 31.66 -15.66
CA PRO A 100 3.78 31.59 -16.98
C PRO A 100 3.66 30.13 -17.43
N LEU A 101 2.52 29.77 -18.01
CA LEU A 101 2.31 28.47 -18.65
C LEU A 101 2.62 28.60 -20.14
N GLU A 102 3.78 28.10 -20.57
CA GLU A 102 4.19 28.16 -21.97
C GLU A 102 3.65 26.98 -22.79
N THR A 103 3.28 25.88 -22.12
CA THR A 103 2.79 24.67 -22.77
C THR A 103 1.54 24.12 -22.06
N PRO A 104 0.60 23.52 -22.80
CA PRO A 104 -0.55 22.87 -22.19
C PRO A 104 -0.09 21.71 -21.31
N PRO A 105 -0.73 21.48 -20.15
CA PRO A 105 -0.37 20.38 -19.27
C PRO A 105 -0.63 19.03 -19.96
N PRO A 106 0.18 18.00 -19.69
CA PRO A 106 -0.09 16.66 -20.17
C PRO A 106 -1.43 16.14 -19.61
N PRO A 107 -2.10 15.20 -20.30
CA PRO A 107 -3.32 14.59 -19.79
C PRO A 107 -3.05 13.89 -18.45
N SER A 108 -4.06 13.89 -17.58
CA SER A 108 -3.99 13.21 -16.29
C SER A 108 -3.76 11.70 -16.45
N ASP A 109 -3.00 11.08 -15.54
CA ASP A 109 -2.83 9.63 -15.51
C ASP A 109 -4.19 8.91 -15.51
N ALA A 110 -4.41 8.04 -16.50
CA ALA A 110 -5.62 7.23 -16.64
C ALA A 110 -5.93 6.38 -15.39
N ARG A 111 -4.96 6.11 -14.51
CA ARG A 111 -5.18 5.48 -13.19
C ARG A 111 -6.11 6.32 -12.31
N LEU A 112 -5.97 7.64 -12.32
CA LEU A 112 -6.80 8.54 -11.49
C LEU A 112 -8.27 8.48 -11.90
N ALA A 113 -8.55 8.45 -13.21
CA ALA A 113 -9.91 8.30 -13.71
C ALA A 113 -10.52 6.96 -13.28
N ARG A 114 -9.74 5.87 -13.35
CA ARG A 114 -10.16 4.53 -12.91
C ARG A 114 -10.47 4.46 -11.42
N ASP A 115 -9.60 5.02 -10.59
CA ASP A 115 -9.82 5.04 -9.14
C ASP A 115 -11.07 5.86 -8.75
N ARG A 116 -11.26 7.02 -9.39
CA ARG A 116 -12.46 7.86 -9.18
C ARG A 116 -13.73 7.09 -9.54
N LEU A 117 -13.69 6.32 -10.60
CA LEU A 117 -14.81 5.52 -11.08
C LEU A 117 -15.14 4.36 -10.16
N ALA A 118 -14.13 3.59 -9.74
CA ALA A 118 -14.29 2.51 -8.76
C ALA A 118 -14.82 3.04 -7.42
N ARG A 119 -14.29 4.19 -6.96
CA ARG A 119 -14.75 4.87 -5.74
C ARG A 119 -16.23 5.26 -5.85
N ARG A 120 -16.63 5.93 -6.94
CA ARG A 120 -18.02 6.31 -7.19
C ARG A 120 -18.95 5.10 -7.21
N ALA A 121 -18.58 4.02 -7.89
CA ALA A 121 -19.40 2.81 -7.97
C ALA A 121 -19.60 2.14 -6.60
N LEU A 122 -18.53 1.99 -5.81
CA LEU A 122 -18.62 1.36 -4.48
C LEU A 122 -19.33 2.25 -3.46
N THR A 123 -19.11 3.55 -3.50
CA THR A 123 -19.86 4.50 -2.66
C THR A 123 -21.35 4.52 -3.03
N ALA A 124 -21.70 4.50 -4.32
CA ALA A 124 -23.08 4.39 -4.77
C ALA A 124 -23.74 3.07 -4.34
N ALA A 125 -22.97 1.98 -4.24
CA ALA A 125 -23.41 0.69 -3.68
C ALA A 125 -23.50 0.67 -2.13
N GLY A 126 -23.26 1.80 -1.46
CA GLY A 126 -23.40 1.95 -0.01
C GLY A 126 -22.17 1.50 0.79
N PHE A 127 -21.00 1.36 0.16
CA PHE A 127 -19.75 1.10 0.88
C PHE A 127 -19.10 2.40 1.35
N THR A 128 -18.43 2.34 2.50
CA THR A 128 -17.59 3.42 3.03
C THR A 128 -16.13 3.16 2.67
N GLU A 129 -15.42 4.19 2.21
CA GLU A 129 -13.99 4.05 1.90
C GLU A 129 -13.17 4.00 3.20
N ALA A 130 -12.29 3.01 3.30
CA ALA A 130 -11.31 2.86 4.36
C ALA A 130 -9.91 3.12 3.81
N VAL A 131 -9.03 3.64 4.66
CA VAL A 131 -7.60 3.78 4.39
C VAL A 131 -6.87 3.02 5.49
N THR A 132 -6.18 1.94 5.11
CA THR A 132 -5.49 1.07 6.07
C THR A 132 -3.98 1.17 5.89
N PHE A 133 -3.21 0.76 6.90
CA PHE A 133 -1.76 0.82 6.83
C PHE A 133 -1.23 -0.08 5.71
N THR A 134 -0.24 0.43 4.97
CA THR A 134 0.48 -0.33 3.94
C THR A 134 1.42 -1.37 4.54
N PHE A 135 1.89 -1.12 5.76
CA PHE A 135 2.75 -2.01 6.51
C PHE A 135 1.94 -2.80 7.53
N ILE A 136 2.19 -4.11 7.63
CA ILE A 136 1.45 -5.01 8.52
C ILE A 136 2.41 -6.04 9.16
N ALA A 137 1.92 -6.76 10.16
CA ALA A 137 2.64 -7.87 10.77
C ALA A 137 2.86 -9.00 9.76
N ARG A 138 4.00 -9.70 9.85
CA ARG A 138 4.30 -10.88 9.02
C ARG A 138 3.18 -11.93 9.06
N ALA A 139 2.66 -12.19 10.26
CA ALA A 139 1.58 -13.15 10.47
C ALA A 139 0.27 -12.74 9.76
N ALA A 140 -0.04 -11.44 9.71
CA ALA A 140 -1.22 -10.94 9.01
C ALA A 140 -1.05 -10.98 7.47
N ALA A 141 0.18 -10.85 6.98
CA ALA A 141 0.49 -10.94 5.55
C ALA A 141 0.47 -12.38 5.02
N ALA A 142 0.91 -13.36 5.82
CA ALA A 142 1.16 -14.73 5.38
C ALA A 142 -0.02 -15.41 4.64
N PRO A 143 -1.29 -15.30 5.09
CA PRO A 143 -2.42 -15.92 4.38
C PRO A 143 -2.69 -15.32 2.99
N PHE A 144 -2.18 -14.13 2.71
CA PHE A 144 -2.46 -13.37 1.49
C PHE A 144 -1.25 -13.27 0.56
N ALA A 145 -0.11 -13.89 0.93
CA ALA A 145 1.12 -13.87 0.16
C ALA A 145 1.21 -14.98 -0.91
N ALA A 146 0.12 -15.70 -1.20
CA ALA A 146 0.03 -16.70 -2.28
C ALA A 146 1.18 -17.73 -2.31
N GLY A 147 1.69 -18.13 -1.14
CA GLY A 147 2.78 -19.10 -0.99
C GLY A 147 4.19 -18.53 -1.16
N GLY A 148 4.34 -17.23 -1.46
CA GLY A 148 5.63 -16.52 -1.45
C GLY A 148 5.87 -15.73 -0.17
N GLU A 149 7.07 -15.16 -0.04
CA GLU A 149 7.42 -14.31 1.11
C GLU A 149 6.94 -12.87 0.89
N ALA A 150 6.35 -12.26 1.93
CA ALA A 150 5.98 -10.86 1.92
C ALA A 150 7.22 -9.96 1.96
N VAL A 151 7.13 -8.77 1.34
CA VAL A 151 8.28 -7.86 1.22
C VAL A 151 8.58 -7.24 2.59
N ALA A 152 9.75 -7.55 3.15
CA ALA A 152 10.17 -7.06 4.46
C ALA A 152 10.65 -5.60 4.42
N ILE A 153 10.37 -4.87 5.50
CA ILE A 153 10.99 -3.57 5.77
C ILE A 153 12.32 -3.82 6.49
N ALA A 154 13.40 -3.18 6.03
CA ALA A 154 14.73 -3.37 6.61
C ALA A 154 14.82 -2.85 8.05
N ASN A 155 14.20 -1.70 8.35
CA ASN A 155 14.18 -1.09 9.67
C ASN A 155 12.72 -0.78 10.10
N PRO A 156 11.95 -1.78 10.54
CA PRO A 156 10.56 -1.58 10.92
C PRO A 156 10.45 -0.86 12.27
N LEU A 157 9.51 0.08 12.38
CA LEU A 157 9.24 0.80 13.65
C LEU A 157 8.75 -0.15 14.76
N ALA A 158 8.02 -1.21 14.39
CA ALA A 158 7.54 -2.25 15.28
C ALA A 158 7.21 -3.55 14.49
N GLU A 159 7.08 -4.68 15.18
CA GLU A 159 6.73 -5.97 14.55
C GLU A 159 5.37 -5.94 13.84
N THR A 160 4.42 -5.12 14.32
CA THR A 160 3.12 -4.90 13.68
C THR A 160 3.23 -4.22 12.31
N PHE A 161 4.39 -3.67 11.96
CA PHE A 161 4.70 -2.98 10.71
C PHE A 161 5.90 -3.61 9.98
N ALA A 162 6.12 -4.93 10.12
CA ALA A 162 7.33 -5.60 9.65
C ALA A 162 7.41 -5.81 8.12
N VAL A 163 6.28 -5.90 7.41
CA VAL A 163 6.23 -6.19 5.96
C VAL A 163 5.23 -5.30 5.23
N LEU A 164 5.43 -5.12 3.93
CA LEU A 164 4.42 -4.52 3.05
C LEU A 164 3.26 -5.50 2.81
N ARG A 165 2.03 -4.96 2.80
CA ARG A 165 0.82 -5.76 2.59
C ARG A 165 0.79 -6.37 1.17
N PRO A 166 0.62 -7.70 1.03
CA PRO A 166 0.45 -8.33 -0.29
C PRO A 166 -0.99 -8.18 -0.84
N SER A 167 -1.93 -7.78 0.02
CA SER A 167 -3.35 -7.58 -0.27
C SER A 167 -3.91 -6.43 0.59
N LEU A 168 -5.04 -5.84 0.18
CA LEU A 168 -5.80 -4.86 0.97
C LEU A 168 -6.66 -5.52 2.06
N LEU A 169 -6.94 -6.82 1.91
CA LEU A 169 -7.86 -7.55 2.78
C LEU A 169 -7.43 -7.61 4.27
N PRO A 170 -6.13 -7.78 4.64
CA PRO A 170 -5.73 -7.77 6.05
C PRO A 170 -6.23 -6.52 6.80
N GLY A 171 -5.93 -5.33 6.28
CA GLY A 171 -6.34 -4.08 6.90
C GLY A 171 -7.86 -3.90 6.92
N LEU A 172 -8.55 -4.27 5.83
CA LEU A 172 -10.01 -4.20 5.76
C LEU A 172 -10.69 -5.14 6.76
N LEU A 173 -10.15 -6.34 6.94
CA LEU A 173 -10.64 -7.31 7.93
C LEU A 173 -10.40 -6.84 9.36
N ASP A 174 -9.25 -6.23 9.64
CA ASP A 174 -8.97 -5.63 10.94
C ASP A 174 -9.93 -4.48 11.25
N ALA A 175 -10.20 -3.61 10.27
CA ALA A 175 -11.18 -2.52 10.38
C ALA A 175 -12.61 -3.04 10.58
N LEU A 176 -12.99 -4.10 9.86
CA LEU A 176 -14.29 -4.76 10.05
C LEU A 176 -14.40 -5.37 11.45
N ALA A 177 -13.38 -6.09 11.90
CA ALA A 177 -13.34 -6.70 13.23
C ALA A 177 -13.38 -5.64 14.33
N TYR A 178 -12.68 -4.52 14.16
CA TYR A 178 -12.72 -3.36 15.05
C TYR A 178 -14.12 -2.78 15.19
N ASN A 179 -14.89 -2.68 14.10
CA ASN A 179 -16.26 -2.19 14.13
C ASN A 179 -17.22 -3.18 14.77
N ARG A 180 -17.09 -4.48 14.45
CA ARG A 180 -17.90 -5.54 15.05
C ARG A 180 -17.73 -5.62 16.57
N ARG A 181 -16.50 -5.45 17.09
CA ARG A 181 -16.23 -5.38 18.53
C ARG A 181 -16.89 -4.18 19.23
N ARG A 182 -17.38 -3.20 18.48
CA ARG A 182 -18.11 -2.02 18.98
C ARG A 182 -19.62 -2.07 18.72
N GLY A 183 -20.16 -3.26 18.51
CA GLY A 183 -21.60 -3.45 18.32
C GLY A 183 -22.12 -2.96 16.98
N ARG A 184 -21.26 -2.78 15.97
CA ARG A 184 -21.67 -2.48 14.58
C ARG A 184 -21.61 -3.76 13.73
N PRO A 185 -22.73 -4.49 13.56
CA PRO A 185 -22.76 -5.72 12.77
C PRO A 185 -22.74 -5.47 11.26
N ASP A 186 -23.35 -4.35 10.84
CA ASP A 186 -23.57 -3.96 9.45
C ASP A 186 -22.42 -3.05 8.99
N VAL A 187 -21.43 -3.65 8.33
CA VAL A 187 -20.19 -2.98 7.94
C VAL A 187 -19.90 -3.25 6.47
N ARG A 188 -19.76 -2.18 5.69
CA ARG A 188 -19.40 -2.20 4.27
C ARG A 188 -18.21 -1.28 4.05
N LEU A 189 -17.03 -1.86 3.88
CA LEU A 189 -15.79 -1.10 3.69
C LEU A 189 -15.17 -1.45 2.35
N PHE A 190 -14.57 -0.47 1.69
CA PHE A 190 -13.71 -0.71 0.54
C PHE A 190 -12.43 0.11 0.62
N GLU A 191 -11.39 -0.34 -0.06
CA GLU A 191 -10.13 0.40 -0.18
C GLU A 191 -9.62 0.31 -1.62
N ILE A 192 -9.02 1.40 -2.08
CA ILE A 192 -8.27 1.47 -3.33
C ILE A 192 -6.83 1.83 -2.96
N GLY A 193 -5.87 0.96 -3.27
CA GLY A 193 -4.51 1.17 -2.79
C GLY A 193 -3.47 0.25 -3.39
N ALA A 194 -2.21 0.54 -3.05
CA ALA A 194 -1.06 -0.27 -3.44
C ALA A 194 -0.99 -1.57 -2.60
N CYS A 195 -0.58 -2.64 -3.27
CA CYS A 195 -0.27 -3.95 -2.73
C CYS A 195 1.07 -4.43 -3.30
N PHE A 196 1.81 -5.15 -2.47
CA PHE A 196 3.16 -5.63 -2.75
C PHE A 196 3.18 -7.15 -2.65
N PRO A 197 2.69 -7.88 -3.68
CA PRO A 197 2.82 -9.33 -3.73
C PRO A 197 4.29 -9.76 -3.63
N PRO A 198 4.56 -11.05 -3.35
CA PRO A 198 5.91 -11.60 -3.39
C PRO A 198 6.63 -11.19 -4.70
N GLY A 199 7.90 -10.79 -4.58
CA GLY A 199 8.67 -10.21 -5.68
C GLY A 199 8.66 -8.68 -5.73
N GLY A 200 7.93 -8.00 -4.83
CA GLY A 200 8.12 -6.55 -4.60
C GLY A 200 7.44 -5.62 -5.60
N ARG A 201 6.88 -6.14 -6.69
CA ARG A 201 6.22 -5.31 -7.70
C ARG A 201 4.96 -4.68 -7.15
N GLU A 202 4.92 -3.34 -7.12
CA GLU A 202 3.74 -2.60 -6.72
C GLU A 202 2.57 -2.87 -7.69
N THR A 203 1.42 -3.23 -7.12
CA THR A 203 0.17 -3.42 -7.85
C THR A 203 -0.94 -2.63 -7.20
N ARG A 204 -1.64 -1.80 -7.98
CA ARG A 204 -2.81 -1.08 -7.50
C ARG A 204 -4.03 -2.00 -7.54
N ARG A 205 -4.77 -2.07 -6.44
CA ARG A 205 -5.92 -2.97 -6.28
C ARG A 205 -7.10 -2.24 -5.68
N VAL A 206 -8.29 -2.82 -5.89
CA VAL A 206 -9.53 -2.46 -5.21
C VAL A 206 -9.98 -3.69 -4.46
N ALA A 207 -10.37 -3.53 -3.20
CA ALA A 207 -10.95 -4.60 -2.40
C ALA A 207 -12.07 -4.04 -1.53
N PHE A 208 -13.00 -4.91 -1.14
CA PHE A 208 -14.06 -4.56 -0.21
C PHE A 208 -14.36 -5.73 0.72
N VAL A 209 -14.97 -5.40 1.86
CA VAL A 209 -15.49 -6.34 2.85
C VAL A 209 -16.91 -5.93 3.22
N TRP A 210 -17.77 -6.92 3.42
CA TRP A 210 -19.18 -6.72 3.76
C TRP A 210 -19.61 -7.73 4.82
N SER A 211 -20.14 -7.23 5.94
CA SER A 211 -20.71 -8.01 7.04
C SER A 211 -22.09 -7.48 7.41
N GLY A 212 -22.92 -8.35 8.00
CA GLY A 212 -24.23 -8.00 8.54
C GLY A 212 -25.34 -8.11 7.50
N ARG A 213 -26.17 -7.08 7.40
CA ARG A 213 -27.35 -7.05 6.54
C ARG A 213 -27.03 -6.51 5.15
N ALA A 214 -27.58 -7.17 4.13
CA ALA A 214 -27.62 -6.65 2.77
C ALA A 214 -28.75 -5.65 2.57
N VAL A 215 -29.90 -5.89 3.20
CA VAL A 215 -31.04 -4.97 3.24
C VAL A 215 -31.31 -4.63 4.70
N PRO A 216 -31.21 -3.34 5.09
CA PRO A 216 -31.53 -2.93 6.45
C PRO A 216 -33.02 -3.16 6.73
N GLU A 217 -33.36 -3.24 8.01
CA GLU A 217 -34.76 -3.37 8.42
C GLU A 217 -35.53 -2.12 8.00
N HIS A 218 -36.66 -2.32 7.32
CA HIS A 218 -37.50 -1.24 6.83
C HIS A 218 -38.96 -1.59 7.08
N TRP A 219 -39.81 -0.60 7.32
CA TRP A 219 -41.23 -0.85 7.59
C TRP A 219 -41.95 -1.58 6.44
N SER A 220 -41.47 -1.40 5.20
CA SER A 220 -42.05 -2.00 4.00
C SER A 220 -41.41 -3.33 3.58
N GLY A 221 -40.44 -3.87 4.32
CA GLY A 221 -39.72 -5.07 3.91
C GLY A 221 -38.82 -5.66 4.99
N GLY A 222 -38.63 -6.98 4.97
CA GLY A 222 -37.82 -7.69 5.96
C GLY A 222 -36.31 -7.43 5.81
N ALA A 223 -35.59 -7.55 6.93
CA ALA A 223 -34.13 -7.57 6.92
C ALA A 223 -33.59 -8.86 6.30
N ARG A 224 -32.53 -8.76 5.49
CA ARG A 224 -31.83 -9.92 4.91
C ARG A 224 -30.32 -9.82 5.16
N ALA A 225 -29.72 -10.91 5.64
CA ALA A 225 -28.27 -11.01 5.78
C ALA A 225 -27.56 -10.96 4.42
N VAL A 226 -26.35 -10.42 4.40
CA VAL A 226 -25.52 -10.43 3.18
C VAL A 226 -25.16 -11.85 2.77
N ASP A 227 -25.24 -12.13 1.48
CA ASP A 227 -24.82 -13.39 0.88
C ASP A 227 -23.75 -13.20 -0.21
N PHE A 228 -23.37 -14.31 -0.85
CA PHE A 228 -22.40 -14.32 -1.93
C PHE A 228 -22.81 -13.45 -3.12
N PHE A 229 -24.08 -13.45 -3.48
CA PHE A 229 -24.58 -12.80 -4.68
C PHE A 229 -24.63 -11.29 -4.51
N ASP A 230 -24.86 -10.80 -3.29
CA ASP A 230 -24.70 -9.39 -2.96
C ASP A 230 -23.27 -8.90 -3.21
N ALA A 231 -22.28 -9.63 -2.67
CA ALA A 231 -20.86 -9.30 -2.85
C ALA A 231 -20.44 -9.43 -4.31
N SER A 232 -20.88 -10.48 -5.02
CA SER A 232 -20.62 -10.66 -6.45
C SER A 232 -21.27 -9.56 -7.28
N GLY A 233 -22.46 -9.10 -6.92
CA GLY A 233 -23.16 -8.01 -7.59
C GLY A 233 -22.42 -6.68 -7.43
N ALA A 234 -21.95 -6.37 -6.22
CA ALA A 234 -21.12 -5.19 -5.98
C ALA A 234 -19.80 -5.23 -6.78
N ALA A 235 -19.14 -6.39 -6.83
CA ALA A 235 -17.94 -6.59 -7.65
C ALA A 235 -18.23 -6.37 -9.14
N ALA A 236 -19.28 -6.99 -9.67
CA ALA A 236 -19.68 -6.85 -11.07
C ALA A 236 -20.06 -5.40 -11.43
N HIS A 237 -20.81 -4.70 -10.57
CA HIS A 237 -21.18 -3.30 -10.77
C HIS A 237 -19.95 -2.38 -10.83
N SER A 238 -18.99 -2.59 -9.92
CA SER A 238 -17.73 -1.83 -9.93
C SER A 238 -16.87 -2.11 -11.18
N ALA A 239 -16.88 -3.36 -11.65
CA ALA A 239 -16.16 -3.79 -12.84
C ALA A 239 -16.79 -3.29 -14.15
N ALA A 240 -18.12 -3.32 -14.26
CA ALA A 240 -18.85 -2.82 -15.42
C ALA A 240 -18.76 -1.29 -15.56
N SER A 241 -18.65 -0.59 -14.43
CA SER A 241 -18.44 0.85 -14.41
C SER A 241 -17.05 1.22 -14.90
N SER A 242 -16.02 0.40 -14.65
CA SER A 242 -14.70 0.59 -15.24
C SER A 242 -14.69 0.17 -16.72
N GLN A 243 -14.23 1.05 -17.62
CA GLN A 243 -14.00 0.75 -19.05
C GLN A 243 -13.32 -0.63 -19.24
N PRO A 244 -13.51 -1.34 -20.37
CA PRO A 244 -13.03 -2.71 -20.54
C PRO A 244 -11.55 -2.82 -20.21
N LEU A 245 -11.25 -3.34 -19.02
CA LEU A 245 -9.90 -3.58 -18.56
C LEU A 245 -9.55 -5.02 -18.98
N PRO A 246 -8.61 -5.23 -19.91
CA PRO A 246 -8.23 -6.57 -20.35
C PRO A 246 -7.64 -7.46 -19.22
N HIS A 247 -7.41 -6.91 -18.02
CA HIS A 247 -6.73 -7.57 -16.91
C HIS A 247 -7.39 -7.37 -15.54
N LEU A 248 -8.67 -7.01 -15.46
CA LEU A 248 -9.35 -6.92 -14.16
C LEU A 248 -9.47 -8.31 -13.54
N ARG A 249 -8.66 -8.58 -12.51
CA ARG A 249 -8.77 -9.79 -11.69
C ARG A 249 -9.63 -9.48 -10.47
N ILE A 250 -10.85 -9.99 -10.47
CA ILE A 250 -11.73 -9.98 -9.29
C ILE A 250 -11.40 -11.23 -8.49
N SER A 251 -10.82 -11.06 -7.31
CA SER A 251 -10.62 -12.16 -6.36
C SER A 251 -11.63 -11.99 -5.23
N LEU A 252 -12.65 -12.85 -5.23
CA LEU A 252 -13.68 -12.86 -4.20
C LEU A 252 -13.29 -13.86 -3.12
N ILE A 253 -13.00 -13.36 -1.92
CA ILE A 253 -12.76 -14.20 -0.74
C ILE A 253 -13.96 -14.04 0.17
N ILE A 254 -14.74 -15.10 0.34
CA ILE A 254 -15.91 -15.12 1.21
C ILE A 254 -15.66 -16.16 2.30
N SER A 255 -15.72 -15.72 3.55
CA SER A 255 -15.76 -16.61 4.71
C SER A 255 -17.10 -16.40 5.41
N THR A 256 -17.87 -17.46 5.52
CA THR A 256 -19.11 -17.50 6.32
C THR A 256 -18.84 -17.67 7.82
N SER A 257 -17.57 -17.80 8.22
CA SER A 257 -17.13 -18.06 9.59
C SER A 257 -15.80 -17.36 9.93
N PHE A 258 -15.79 -16.02 9.94
CA PHE A 258 -14.61 -15.28 10.42
C PHE A 258 -14.48 -15.41 11.95
N ARG A 259 -13.53 -16.23 12.43
CA ARG A 259 -13.05 -16.22 13.82
C ARG A 259 -11.67 -15.54 13.86
N PRO A 260 -11.48 -14.49 14.68
CA PRO A 260 -10.23 -13.71 14.72
C PRO A 260 -8.95 -14.52 15.00
N SER A 261 -9.07 -15.70 15.63
CA SER A 261 -7.96 -16.52 16.10
C SER A 261 -7.61 -17.71 15.21
N ASN A 262 -8.38 -17.99 14.15
CA ASN A 262 -8.08 -19.10 13.23
C ASN A 262 -8.86 -18.91 11.92
N SER A 263 -8.27 -18.18 10.97
CA SER A 263 -8.89 -17.88 9.67
C SER A 263 -8.43 -18.90 8.63
N GLN A 264 -9.35 -19.69 8.10
CA GLN A 264 -9.13 -20.38 6.82
C GLN A 264 -9.59 -19.45 5.68
N VAL A 265 -8.68 -19.16 4.75
CA VAL A 265 -8.94 -18.38 3.55
C VAL A 265 -9.41 -19.33 2.46
N TYR A 266 -10.67 -19.23 2.05
CA TYR A 266 -11.17 -19.96 0.89
C TYR A 266 -10.90 -19.15 -0.38
N HIS A 267 -10.01 -19.67 -1.24
CA HIS A 267 -9.80 -19.13 -2.58
C HIS A 267 -10.82 -19.77 -3.54
N ARG A 268 -11.82 -19.00 -3.98
CA ARG A 268 -12.59 -19.34 -5.18
C ARG A 268 -12.19 -18.37 -6.28
N ASN A 269 -11.27 -18.79 -7.15
CA ASN A 269 -10.92 -18.02 -8.34
C ASN A 269 -12.07 -18.10 -9.35
N GLN A 270 -12.85 -17.02 -9.46
CA GLN A 270 -13.68 -16.76 -10.63
C GLN A 270 -13.08 -15.60 -11.40
N THR A 271 -12.47 -15.91 -12.54
CA THR A 271 -12.05 -14.89 -13.50
C THR A 271 -13.29 -14.47 -14.29
N PHE A 272 -13.78 -13.26 -14.08
CA PHE A 272 -14.77 -12.66 -14.98
C PHE A 272 -14.03 -12.16 -16.21
N LEU A 273 -14.14 -12.87 -17.33
CA LEU A 273 -13.71 -12.36 -18.62
C LEU A 273 -14.73 -11.31 -19.11
N PRO A 274 -14.31 -10.20 -19.72
CA PRO A 274 -15.24 -9.25 -20.32
C PRO A 274 -16.04 -9.97 -21.41
N ALA A 275 -17.36 -10.03 -21.24
CA ALA A 275 -18.25 -10.66 -22.20
C ALA A 275 -18.30 -9.84 -23.50
N HIS A 276 -17.62 -10.32 -24.53
CA HIS A 276 -17.87 -9.94 -25.92
C HIS A 276 -18.50 -11.15 -26.63
N VAL A 277 -19.81 -11.34 -26.47
CA VAL A 277 -20.61 -12.15 -27.41
C VAL A 277 -22.03 -11.58 -27.42
N PRO A 278 -22.60 -11.20 -28.59
CA PRO A 278 -23.99 -10.82 -28.67
C PRO A 278 -24.86 -12.03 -28.34
N PHE A 279 -25.84 -11.81 -27.46
CA PHE A 279 -26.85 -12.79 -27.09
C PHE A 279 -27.70 -13.10 -28.33
N ASN A 280 -27.42 -14.21 -29.01
CA ASN A 280 -28.33 -14.75 -30.02
C ASN A 280 -29.04 -15.97 -29.43
N GLY A 281 -30.35 -15.83 -29.27
CA GLY A 281 -31.19 -16.82 -28.62
C GLY A 281 -31.35 -18.08 -29.45
N SER A 282 -30.96 -19.22 -28.91
CA SER A 282 -31.70 -20.49 -28.99
C SER A 282 -30.89 -21.61 -28.36
N SER A 283 -31.26 -22.07 -27.16
CA SER A 283 -31.26 -23.49 -26.79
C SER A 283 -31.74 -23.65 -25.35
N ARG A 284 -32.94 -24.21 -25.20
CA ARG A 284 -33.42 -24.78 -23.94
C ARG A 284 -32.62 -26.05 -23.67
N GLY A 285 -31.82 -26.06 -22.60
CA GLY A 285 -31.15 -27.26 -22.09
C GLY A 285 -31.37 -27.39 -20.59
N LYS A 286 -32.33 -28.22 -20.18
CA LYS A 286 -32.50 -28.67 -18.79
C LYS A 286 -31.25 -29.45 -18.38
N CYS A 287 -30.64 -29.12 -17.24
CA CYS A 287 -29.65 -30.00 -16.62
C CYS A 287 -30.07 -30.28 -15.18
N SER A 288 -30.52 -31.52 -14.99
CA SER A 288 -31.07 -32.12 -13.78
C SER A 288 -29.98 -32.47 -12.76
N THR A 289 -30.26 -32.17 -11.50
CA THR A 289 -29.54 -32.68 -10.32
C THR A 289 -29.83 -34.17 -10.14
N SER A 290 -28.81 -35.04 -10.22
CA SER A 290 -28.92 -36.44 -9.79
C SER A 290 -28.11 -36.66 -8.50
N ALA A 291 -28.81 -36.88 -7.39
CA ALA A 291 -28.26 -37.46 -6.19
C ALA A 291 -28.37 -38.99 -6.30
N ALA A 292 -27.26 -39.71 -6.14
CA ALA A 292 -27.26 -41.18 -6.05
C ALA A 292 -26.66 -41.59 -4.69
N TYR A 293 -27.51 -42.17 -3.86
CA TYR A 293 -27.19 -42.86 -2.62
C TYR A 293 -27.21 -44.36 -2.92
N THR A 294 -26.15 -45.11 -2.59
CA THR A 294 -26.21 -46.57 -2.59
C THR A 294 -25.53 -47.16 -1.36
N SER A 295 -26.33 -47.91 -0.61
CA SER A 295 -25.99 -48.73 0.55
C SER A 295 -25.34 -50.06 0.14
N ARG A 296 -24.52 -50.62 1.05
CA ARG A 296 -23.87 -51.95 0.93
C ARG A 296 -24.85 -53.10 0.64
N ALA A 297 -24.40 -54.03 -0.19
CA ALA A 297 -24.55 -55.48 0.00
C ALA A 297 -23.49 -56.25 -0.82
N SER A 298 -22.79 -57.20 -0.20
CA SER A 298 -22.09 -58.33 -0.83
C SER A 298 -23.14 -59.45 -1.11
N PRO A 299 -22.93 -60.50 -1.95
CA PRO A 299 -21.70 -61.31 -2.09
C PRO A 299 -21.39 -61.97 -3.49
N SER A 300 -20.26 -62.70 -3.51
CA SER A 300 -19.99 -63.98 -4.21
C SER A 300 -19.39 -64.01 -5.64
N ALA A 301 -18.13 -64.46 -5.69
CA ALA A 301 -17.48 -65.50 -6.51
C ALA A 301 -17.58 -65.53 -8.06
N ALA A 302 -16.43 -65.44 -8.75
CA ALA A 302 -15.76 -66.55 -9.48
C ALA A 302 -14.51 -66.10 -10.30
N ARG A 303 -13.40 -66.84 -10.10
CA ARG A 303 -12.25 -67.29 -10.96
C ARG A 303 -12.05 -66.62 -12.35
N SER A 304 -10.84 -66.41 -12.91
CA SER A 304 -9.56 -67.19 -12.91
C SER A 304 -8.38 -66.40 -13.54
N ALA A 305 -7.14 -66.70 -13.08
CA ALA A 305 -5.80 -66.85 -13.73
C ALA A 305 -5.36 -65.87 -14.87
N SER A 306 -4.10 -65.47 -15.12
CA SER A 306 -2.69 -65.68 -14.70
C SER A 306 -1.89 -64.76 -15.67
N SER A 307 -0.79 -64.04 -15.39
CA SER A 307 0.58 -64.48 -15.07
C SER A 307 1.52 -63.25 -14.86
N THR A 308 2.52 -63.42 -13.99
CA THR A 308 3.68 -62.53 -13.64
C THR A 308 4.89 -62.83 -14.57
N PRO A 309 6.15 -62.32 -14.38
CA PRO A 309 6.73 -61.29 -13.48
C PRO A 309 7.68 -60.27 -14.18
N ALA A 310 8.11 -59.16 -13.56
CA ALA A 310 9.39 -58.95 -12.82
C ALA A 310 9.76 -57.44 -12.99
N ALA A 311 10.49 -56.67 -12.17
CA ALA A 311 11.24 -56.82 -10.92
C ALA A 311 11.49 -55.42 -10.28
N ALA A 312 11.77 -55.41 -8.96
CA ALA A 312 12.59 -54.49 -8.13
C ALA A 312 12.28 -52.98 -8.20
N GLY A 313 12.04 -52.22 -7.12
CA GLY A 313 12.57 -52.13 -5.74
C GLY A 313 12.38 -50.63 -5.36
N THR A 314 12.30 -50.11 -4.15
CA THR A 314 12.57 -50.53 -2.78
C THR A 314 11.77 -49.56 -1.88
N ILE A 315 11.18 -50.09 -0.80
CA ILE A 315 10.49 -49.35 0.26
C ILE A 315 11.51 -48.93 1.33
N THR A 316 11.38 -47.72 1.85
CA THR A 316 11.84 -47.40 3.21
C THR A 316 10.71 -46.73 4.00
N ARG A 317 10.19 -47.46 5.00
CA ARG A 317 9.43 -46.96 6.16
C ARG A 317 10.37 -46.12 7.04
N THR A 318 10.01 -45.24 7.99
CA THR A 318 9.07 -45.26 9.13
C THR A 318 9.22 -43.81 9.71
N SER A 319 8.29 -43.11 10.37
CA SER A 319 7.61 -43.44 11.63
C SER A 319 6.58 -42.35 11.95
N ALA A 320 5.39 -42.78 12.36
CA ALA A 320 4.38 -41.93 12.99
C ALA A 320 4.63 -41.90 14.51
N VAL A 321 4.56 -40.71 15.11
CA VAL A 321 4.40 -40.55 16.57
C VAL A 321 2.96 -40.12 16.84
N SER A 322 2.24 -41.01 17.52
CA SER A 322 0.88 -40.86 17.98
C SER A 322 0.86 -40.15 19.33
N LEU A 323 0.19 -39.00 19.42
CA LEU A 323 -0.29 -38.46 20.69
C LEU A 323 -1.82 -38.34 20.61
N ARG A 324 -2.50 -39.16 21.42
CA ARG A 324 -3.96 -39.12 21.63
C ARG A 324 -4.32 -37.86 22.43
N PRO A 325 -5.47 -37.26 22.14
CA PRO A 325 -6.31 -36.68 23.18
C PRO A 325 -7.68 -37.37 23.27
N CYS A 326 -8.20 -37.26 24.48
CA CYS A 326 -9.41 -37.87 25.04
C CYS A 326 -10.68 -37.58 24.23
N ARG A 327 -11.59 -38.57 24.16
CA ARG A 327 -12.94 -38.43 23.63
C ARG A 327 -13.80 -37.59 24.58
N ILE A 328 -14.39 -36.52 24.08
CA ILE A 328 -15.73 -36.06 24.50
C ILE A 328 -16.58 -36.01 23.23
N ALA A 329 -17.70 -36.70 23.27
CA ALA A 329 -18.62 -36.88 22.15
C ALA A 329 -19.40 -35.61 21.84
N SER A 330 -19.50 -35.25 20.57
CA SER A 330 -20.76 -34.77 19.99
C SER A 330 -20.72 -34.98 18.48
N HIS A 331 -21.82 -35.54 17.98
CA HIS A 331 -22.04 -35.97 16.62
C HIS A 331 -21.98 -34.81 15.62
N THR A 332 -21.25 -35.00 14.52
CA THR A 332 -21.76 -34.87 13.15
C THR A 332 -20.62 -35.17 12.17
N SER A 333 -20.72 -36.32 11.49
CA SER A 333 -19.85 -36.75 10.40
C SER A 333 -20.12 -35.92 9.15
N HIS A 334 -19.13 -35.18 8.65
CA HIS A 334 -19.09 -34.72 7.26
C HIS A 334 -17.80 -35.24 6.62
N SER A 335 -17.98 -36.04 5.56
CA SER A 335 -16.92 -36.62 4.75
C SER A 335 -16.06 -35.53 4.12
N PHE A 336 -14.75 -35.63 4.30
CA PHE A 336 -13.76 -34.83 3.57
C PHE A 336 -13.47 -35.51 2.23
N ALA A 337 -13.85 -34.86 1.13
CA ALA A 337 -13.28 -35.13 -0.18
C ALA A 337 -12.14 -34.12 -0.40
N SER A 338 -10.91 -34.59 -0.20
CA SER A 338 -9.70 -33.84 -0.56
C SER A 338 -9.54 -33.88 -2.08
N TYR A 339 -9.67 -32.73 -2.75
CA TYR A 339 -9.24 -32.60 -4.15
C TYR A 339 -7.95 -31.78 -4.21
N SER A 340 -6.92 -32.46 -4.70
CA SER A 340 -5.57 -31.96 -4.90
C SER A 340 -5.52 -30.96 -6.07
N LEU A 341 -4.60 -29.99 -5.95
CA LEU A 341 -4.30 -28.95 -6.92
C LEU A 341 -3.96 -29.51 -8.32
N ALA A 342 -4.60 -28.98 -9.36
CA ALA A 342 -4.10 -29.03 -10.73
C ALA A 342 -3.43 -27.70 -11.07
N THR A 343 -2.10 -27.66 -10.98
CA THR A 343 -1.26 -26.61 -11.58
C THR A 343 -1.19 -26.83 -13.09
N VAL A 344 -1.70 -25.87 -13.87
CA VAL A 344 -1.37 -25.75 -15.29
C VAL A 344 -0.28 -24.68 -15.43
N ARG A 345 0.96 -25.13 -15.67
CA ARG A 345 2.01 -24.29 -16.27
C ARG A 345 1.61 -24.01 -17.71
N SER A 346 1.75 -22.77 -18.16
CA SER A 346 1.74 -22.44 -19.59
C SER A 346 3.21 -22.27 -20.05
N PRO A 347 3.58 -22.79 -21.24
CA PRO A 347 4.92 -22.61 -21.78
C PRO A 347 5.08 -21.19 -22.35
N VAL A 348 6.27 -20.62 -22.10
CA VAL A 348 6.96 -19.47 -22.73
C VAL A 348 6.09 -18.35 -23.29
#